data_AF-A0A2S0M9Y5-F1
#
_entry.id   AF-A0A2S0M9Y5-F1
#
_cell.length_a   1.000
_cell.length_b   1.000
_cell.length_c   1.000
_cell.angle_alpha   90.00
_cell.angle_beta   90.00
_cell.angle_gamma   90.00
#
_symmetry.space_group_name_H-M   'P 1'
#
loop_
_entity.id
_entity.type
_entity.pdbx_description
1 polymer ?
#
loop_
_entity_poly.entity_id
_entity_poly.type
_entity_poly.pdbx_seq_one_letter_code
_entity_poly.pdbx_strand_id
1 'polypeptide(L)'
;MDADKETVRQFLQTYPKKTLDLDVLQDAFASWDYSRFRPAVAALLADGSLIAVRSAGVDFSGLPRRLKRVPAKLFSSVTTIQTEAIQLALSGKLDFSFYYEQPLTAWQADLPYIRKLSAWLSQGLPQGPASLQQRSWDIFTDEKYLLEAGVGLLKRLGLTTADLKICDQPDPLMMAVQPQLSANSRLPRAKRGSWLPCINDWM
;
A
#
# COMPACT_ATOMS: atom_id res chain seq x y z
N MET A 1 -15.55 -34.88 -1.58
CA MET A 1 -16.25 -33.61 -1.31
C MET A 1 -15.29 -32.45 -1.11
N ASP A 2 -14.22 -32.59 -0.31
CA ASP A 2 -13.25 -31.49 -0.12
C ASP A 2 -12.49 -31.09 -1.40
N ALA A 3 -12.16 -32.04 -2.27
CA ALA A 3 -11.49 -31.74 -3.54
C ALA A 3 -12.36 -30.86 -4.48
N ASP A 4 -13.66 -31.10 -4.53
CA ASP A 4 -14.58 -30.33 -5.36
C ASP A 4 -14.76 -28.91 -4.82
N LYS A 5 -14.91 -28.79 -3.50
CA LYS A 5 -14.94 -27.51 -2.78
C LYS A 5 -13.68 -26.69 -3.08
N GLU A 6 -12.52 -27.32 -3.03
CA GLU A 6 -11.24 -26.63 -3.28
C GLU A 6 -11.10 -26.20 -4.75
N THR A 7 -11.57 -27.01 -5.70
CA THR A 7 -11.55 -26.62 -7.12
C THR A 7 -12.41 -25.39 -7.38
N VAL A 8 -13.62 -25.34 -6.82
CA VAL A 8 -14.48 -24.15 -6.90
C VAL A 8 -13.84 -22.95 -6.19
N ARG A 9 -13.19 -23.18 -5.04
CA ARG A 9 -12.43 -22.15 -4.32
C ARG A 9 -11.30 -21.56 -5.16
N GLN A 10 -10.52 -22.38 -5.86
CA GLN A 10 -9.43 -21.93 -6.74
C GLN A 10 -9.95 -21.07 -7.89
N PHE A 11 -11.04 -21.47 -8.54
CA PHE A 11 -11.71 -20.64 -9.55
C PHE A 11 -12.15 -19.30 -8.97
N LEU A 12 -12.73 -19.31 -7.76
CA LEU A 12 -13.11 -18.10 -7.08
C LEU A 12 -11.91 -17.25 -6.67
N GLN A 13 -10.70 -17.77 -6.50
CA GLN A 13 -9.52 -16.93 -6.18
C GLN A 13 -9.09 -16.09 -7.38
N THR A 14 -9.17 -16.62 -8.60
CA THR A 14 -8.76 -15.93 -9.84
C THR A 14 -9.84 -15.04 -10.43
N TYR A 15 -11.10 -15.20 -10.01
CA TYR A 15 -12.20 -14.39 -10.50
C TYR A 15 -12.00 -12.90 -10.15
N PRO A 16 -12.26 -11.94 -11.06
CA PRO A 16 -11.96 -10.53 -10.81
C PRO A 16 -13.04 -9.79 -10.00
N LYS A 17 -14.32 -10.21 -10.05
CA LYS A 17 -15.43 -9.45 -9.43
C LYS A 17 -15.74 -9.93 -8.00
N LYS A 18 -16.11 -8.99 -7.12
CA LYS A 18 -16.52 -9.28 -5.72
C LYS A 18 -17.85 -10.03 -5.62
N THR A 19 -18.67 -9.95 -6.66
CA THR A 19 -19.98 -10.59 -6.74
C THR A 19 -20.06 -11.39 -8.03
N LEU A 20 -20.69 -12.55 -7.97
CA LEU A 20 -20.98 -13.40 -9.13
C LEU A 20 -22.41 -13.91 -9.03
N ASP A 21 -23.01 -14.21 -10.18
CA ASP A 21 -24.28 -14.90 -10.26
C ASP A 21 -24.03 -16.42 -10.34
N LEU A 22 -24.97 -17.22 -9.84
CA LEU A 22 -24.87 -18.68 -9.78
C LEU A 22 -24.71 -19.28 -11.18
N ASP A 23 -25.37 -18.68 -12.18
CA ASP A 23 -25.30 -19.11 -13.58
C ASP A 23 -23.87 -19.03 -14.13
N VAL A 24 -23.11 -17.99 -13.77
CA VAL A 24 -21.69 -17.85 -14.15
C VAL A 24 -20.85 -18.99 -13.57
N LEU A 25 -21.17 -19.42 -12.35
CA LEU A 25 -20.47 -20.51 -11.70
C LEU A 25 -20.87 -21.86 -12.30
N GLN A 26 -22.14 -22.05 -12.65
CA GLN A 26 -22.61 -23.26 -13.35
C GLN A 26 -21.99 -23.36 -14.76
N ASP A 27 -21.91 -22.26 -15.50
CA ASP A 27 -21.27 -22.22 -16.82
C ASP A 27 -19.77 -22.54 -16.73
N ALA A 28 -19.06 -21.99 -15.75
CA ALA A 28 -17.64 -22.27 -15.52
C ALA A 28 -17.38 -23.75 -15.18
N PHE A 29 -18.37 -24.43 -14.60
CA PHE A 29 -18.31 -25.84 -14.22
C PHE A 29 -19.35 -26.67 -15.00
N ALA A 30 -19.65 -26.32 -16.26
CA ALA A 30 -20.69 -26.97 -17.05
C ALA A 30 -20.44 -28.48 -17.30
N SER A 31 -19.19 -28.92 -17.15
CA SER A 31 -18.81 -30.34 -17.22
C SER A 31 -19.15 -31.14 -15.95
N TRP A 32 -19.61 -30.48 -14.87
CA TRP A 32 -19.96 -31.13 -13.62
C TRP A 32 -21.46 -31.37 -13.53
N ASP A 33 -21.83 -32.55 -13.03
CA ASP A 33 -23.21 -32.82 -12.66
C ASP A 33 -23.66 -31.91 -11.52
N TYR A 34 -24.94 -31.52 -11.57
CA TYR A 34 -25.52 -30.65 -10.55
C TYR A 34 -25.46 -31.25 -9.14
N SER A 35 -25.55 -32.58 -9.03
CA SER A 35 -25.41 -33.33 -7.77
C SER A 35 -24.01 -33.22 -7.15
N ARG A 36 -22.98 -33.00 -7.97
CA ARG A 36 -21.59 -32.75 -7.54
C ARG A 36 -21.35 -31.26 -7.26
N PHE A 37 -21.88 -30.39 -8.11
CA PHE A 37 -21.69 -28.94 -8.02
C PHE A 37 -22.38 -28.34 -6.78
N ARG A 38 -23.66 -28.66 -6.55
CA ARG A 38 -24.45 -28.10 -5.45
C ARG A 38 -23.79 -28.25 -4.07
N PRO A 39 -23.35 -29.45 -3.63
CA PRO A 39 -22.73 -29.60 -2.32
C PRO A 39 -21.41 -28.85 -2.20
N ALA A 40 -20.64 -28.69 -3.30
CA ALA A 40 -19.40 -27.92 -3.28
C ALA A 40 -19.66 -26.42 -3.02
N VAL A 41 -20.66 -25.84 -3.70
CA VAL A 41 -21.06 -24.43 -3.48
C VAL A 41 -21.71 -24.25 -2.10
N ALA A 42 -22.54 -25.20 -1.67
CA ALA A 42 -23.15 -25.16 -0.35
C ALA A 42 -22.10 -25.21 0.78
N ALA A 43 -21.03 -26.00 0.62
CA ALA A 43 -19.92 -26.04 1.57
C ALA A 43 -19.19 -24.69 1.67
N LEU A 44 -19.01 -23.98 0.54
CA LEU A 44 -18.41 -22.64 0.51
C LEU A 44 -19.34 -21.54 1.08
N LEU A 45 -20.65 -21.76 1.05
CA LEU A 45 -21.60 -20.91 1.76
C LEU A 45 -21.56 -21.17 3.27
N ALA A 46 -21.44 -22.43 3.67
CA ALA A 46 -21.37 -22.84 5.08
C ALA A 46 -20.07 -22.39 5.76
N ASP A 47 -18.93 -22.42 5.05
CA ASP A 47 -17.64 -21.97 5.59
C ASP A 47 -17.44 -20.43 5.53
N GLY A 48 -18.37 -19.71 4.91
CA GLY A 48 -18.36 -18.26 4.78
C GLY A 48 -17.44 -17.71 3.69
N SER A 49 -16.86 -18.55 2.84
CA SER A 49 -16.11 -18.13 1.64
C SER A 49 -17.01 -17.42 0.62
N LEU A 50 -18.28 -17.79 0.61
CA LEU A 50 -19.35 -17.15 -0.14
C LEU A 50 -20.45 -16.67 0.81
N ILE A 51 -21.03 -15.52 0.49
CA ILE A 51 -22.18 -14.95 1.19
C ILE A 51 -23.33 -14.73 0.21
N ALA A 52 -24.52 -15.16 0.58
CA ALA A 52 -25.73 -14.93 -0.19
C ALA A 52 -26.07 -13.43 -0.25
N VAL A 53 -26.36 -12.91 -1.45
CA VAL A 53 -26.95 -11.58 -1.60
C VAL A 53 -28.47 -11.71 -1.49
N ARG A 54 -29.03 -11.26 -0.36
CA ARG A 54 -30.44 -11.50 0.04
C ARG A 54 -31.47 -11.01 -0.99
N SER A 55 -31.14 -10.05 -1.85
CA SER A 55 -32.07 -9.46 -2.82
C SER A 55 -32.25 -10.25 -4.12
N ALA A 56 -31.49 -11.33 -4.37
CA ALA A 56 -31.47 -12.02 -5.67
C ALA A 56 -32.35 -13.27 -5.74
N GLY A 57 -32.96 -13.70 -4.63
CA GLY A 57 -33.73 -14.93 -4.55
C GLY A 57 -32.87 -16.21 -4.62
N VAL A 58 -33.55 -17.35 -4.61
CA VAL A 58 -32.94 -18.69 -4.62
C VAL A 58 -33.33 -19.47 -5.87
N ASP A 59 -32.50 -20.43 -6.27
CA ASP A 59 -32.83 -21.41 -7.30
C ASP A 59 -33.79 -22.49 -6.77
N PHE A 60 -34.16 -23.43 -7.64
CA PHE A 60 -35.06 -24.55 -7.32
C PHE A 60 -34.50 -25.53 -6.27
N SER A 61 -33.19 -25.49 -6.00
CA SER A 61 -32.50 -26.31 -5.01
C SER A 61 -32.20 -25.56 -3.71
N GLY A 62 -32.55 -24.27 -3.63
CA GLY A 62 -32.30 -23.40 -2.48
C GLY A 62 -30.95 -22.69 -2.49
N LEU A 63 -30.16 -22.75 -3.57
CA LEU A 63 -28.93 -21.97 -3.67
C LEU A 63 -29.24 -20.49 -4.01
N PRO A 64 -28.58 -19.52 -3.36
CA PRO A 64 -28.73 -18.11 -3.71
C PRO A 64 -28.30 -17.84 -5.16
N ARG A 65 -29.12 -17.12 -5.92
CA ARG A 65 -28.79 -16.76 -7.31
C ARG A 65 -27.61 -15.81 -7.42
N ARG A 66 -27.36 -15.01 -6.40
CA ARG A 66 -26.24 -14.05 -6.37
C ARG A 66 -25.40 -14.26 -5.13
N LEU A 67 -24.10 -14.37 -5.35
CA LEU A 67 -23.11 -14.76 -4.37
C LEU A 67 -22.04 -13.66 -4.28
N LYS A 68 -21.71 -13.26 -3.06
CA LYS A 68 -20.61 -12.35 -2.75
C LYS A 68 -19.43 -13.15 -2.25
N ARG A 69 -18.25 -12.92 -2.82
CA ARG A 69 -17.00 -13.52 -2.39
C ARG A 69 -16.47 -12.86 -1.12
N VAL A 70 -15.86 -13.66 -0.26
CA VAL A 70 -15.14 -13.19 0.93
C VAL A 70 -13.66 -13.57 0.78
N PRO A 71 -12.82 -12.67 0.24
CA PRO A 71 -11.40 -12.94 -0.02
C PRO A 71 -10.65 -13.50 1.19
N ALA A 72 -10.89 -12.94 2.38
CA ALA A 72 -10.31 -13.39 3.65
C ALA A 72 -10.53 -14.88 3.99
N LYS A 73 -11.58 -15.49 3.45
CA LYS A 73 -11.92 -16.92 3.64
C LYS A 73 -11.54 -17.77 2.44
N LEU A 74 -11.39 -17.16 1.27
CA LEU A 74 -10.97 -17.82 0.03
C LEU A 74 -9.48 -18.12 0.01
N PHE A 75 -8.66 -17.24 0.56
CA PHE A 75 -7.21 -17.45 0.64
C PHE A 75 -6.86 -18.07 2.00
N SER A 76 -6.46 -19.35 2.01
CA SER A 76 -5.93 -20.01 3.21
C SER A 76 -4.44 -19.72 3.42
N SER A 77 -3.94 -18.61 2.88
CA SER A 77 -2.52 -18.23 2.93
C SER A 77 -2.06 -17.82 4.34
N VAL A 78 -3.00 -17.59 5.27
CA VAL A 78 -2.74 -17.18 6.65
C VAL A 78 -1.67 -18.06 7.31
N THR A 79 -1.86 -19.38 7.31
CA THR A 79 -0.94 -20.31 7.98
C THR A 79 0.45 -20.29 7.34
N THR A 80 0.52 -20.22 6.01
CA THR A 80 1.78 -20.14 5.26
C THR A 80 2.51 -18.84 5.57
N ILE A 81 1.81 -17.70 5.49
CA ILE A 81 2.37 -16.37 5.77
C ILE A 81 2.86 -16.29 7.21
N GLN A 82 2.07 -16.76 8.18
CA GLN A 82 2.46 -16.76 9.59
C GLN A 82 3.68 -17.63 9.86
N THR A 83 3.71 -18.83 9.28
CA THR A 83 4.85 -19.75 9.42
C THR A 83 6.12 -19.15 8.83
N GLU A 84 6.02 -18.57 7.62
CA GLU A 84 7.15 -17.91 6.96
C GLU A 84 7.59 -16.66 7.73
N ALA A 85 6.66 -15.85 8.23
CA ALA A 85 6.98 -14.68 9.04
C ALA A 85 7.76 -15.05 10.32
N ILE A 86 7.38 -16.14 10.98
CA ILE A 86 8.09 -16.68 12.16
C ILE A 86 9.48 -17.20 11.76
N GLN A 87 9.57 -18.00 10.69
CA GLN A 87 10.85 -18.55 10.21
C GLN A 87 11.86 -17.47 9.83
N LEU A 88 11.37 -16.34 9.29
CA LEU A 88 12.18 -15.20 8.90
C LEU A 88 12.41 -14.20 10.02
N ALA A 89 11.89 -14.47 11.22
CA ALA A 89 11.94 -13.57 12.38
C ALA A 89 11.48 -12.14 12.01
N LEU A 90 10.37 -12.03 11.27
CA LEU A 90 9.83 -10.73 10.89
C LEU A 90 9.36 -9.97 12.14
N SER A 91 9.49 -8.64 12.09
CA SER A 91 9.14 -7.75 13.19
C SER A 91 7.65 -7.84 13.50
N GLY A 92 7.31 -8.08 14.77
CA GLY A 92 5.93 -8.09 15.24
C GLY A 92 5.22 -6.73 15.20
N LYS A 93 5.92 -5.66 14.79
CA LYS A 93 5.33 -4.35 14.51
C LYS A 93 4.62 -4.27 13.16
N LEU A 94 4.82 -5.27 12.29
CA LEU A 94 4.23 -5.32 10.96
C LEU A 94 2.87 -6.02 11.02
N ASP A 95 1.87 -5.43 10.37
CA ASP A 95 0.57 -6.06 10.15
C ASP A 95 0.55 -6.80 8.80
N PHE A 96 0.26 -8.11 8.81
CA PHE A 96 0.15 -8.92 7.59
C PHE A 96 -1.30 -9.18 7.17
N SER A 97 -2.28 -8.57 7.84
CA SER A 97 -3.71 -8.78 7.60
C SER A 97 -4.12 -8.54 6.15
N PHE A 98 -3.49 -7.57 5.48
CA PHE A 98 -3.72 -7.33 4.06
C PHE A 98 -3.44 -8.58 3.20
N TYR A 99 -2.35 -9.29 3.46
CA TYR A 99 -1.92 -10.44 2.65
C TYR A 99 -2.76 -11.70 2.89
N TYR A 100 -3.50 -11.76 3.99
CA TYR A 100 -4.46 -12.84 4.26
C TYR A 100 -5.65 -12.81 3.31
N GLU A 101 -5.94 -11.65 2.72
CA GLU A 101 -7.03 -11.48 1.76
C GLU A 101 -6.57 -11.48 0.30
N GLN A 102 -5.28 -11.71 0.07
CA GLN A 102 -4.65 -11.64 -1.25
C GLN A 102 -4.07 -12.99 -1.68
N PRO A 103 -3.86 -13.18 -3.00
CA PRO A 103 -3.06 -14.29 -3.50
C PRO A 103 -1.66 -14.30 -2.87
N LEU A 104 -1.11 -15.50 -2.66
CA LEU A 104 0.25 -15.68 -2.11
C LEU A 104 1.33 -15.01 -2.98
N THR A 105 1.06 -14.80 -4.27
CA THR A 105 1.96 -14.07 -5.18
C THR A 105 2.18 -12.61 -4.76
N ALA A 106 1.17 -11.94 -4.17
CA ALA A 106 1.32 -10.59 -3.65
C ALA A 106 2.29 -10.55 -2.46
N TRP A 107 2.18 -11.52 -1.56
CA TRP A 107 3.11 -11.70 -0.46
C TRP A 107 4.54 -11.97 -0.96
N GLN A 108 4.70 -12.90 -1.91
CA GLN A 108 6.02 -13.23 -2.48
C GLN A 108 6.68 -12.04 -3.18
N ALA A 109 5.91 -11.21 -3.89
CA ALA A 109 6.42 -10.03 -4.56
C ALA A 109 6.93 -8.96 -3.58
N ASP A 110 6.20 -8.75 -2.47
CA ASP A 110 6.55 -7.76 -1.46
C ASP A 110 7.59 -8.27 -0.44
N LEU A 111 7.75 -9.60 -0.30
CA LEU A 111 8.60 -10.25 0.71
C LEU A 111 10.05 -9.72 0.78
N PRO A 112 10.77 -9.47 -0.33
CA PRO A 112 12.13 -8.91 -0.26
C PRO A 112 12.17 -7.54 0.42
N TYR A 113 11.16 -6.71 0.19
CA TYR A 113 11.04 -5.38 0.78
C TYR A 113 10.56 -5.46 2.24
N ILE A 114 9.64 -6.37 2.55
CA ILE A 114 9.20 -6.66 3.93
C ILE A 114 10.39 -7.07 4.80
N ARG A 115 11.28 -7.93 4.28
CA ARG A 115 12.50 -8.36 5.01
C ARG A 115 13.42 -7.19 5.32
N LYS A 116 13.70 -6.32 4.34
CA LYS A 116 14.53 -5.12 4.53
C LYS A 116 13.94 -4.20 5.60
N LEU A 117 12.65 -3.90 5.49
CA LEU A 117 11.93 -3.06 6.44
C LEU A 117 11.90 -3.69 7.85
N SER A 118 11.63 -4.98 7.93
CA SER A 118 11.64 -5.73 9.18
C SER A 118 13.01 -5.71 9.86
N ALA A 119 14.08 -5.98 9.11
CA ALA A 119 15.44 -5.96 9.63
C ALA A 119 15.80 -4.57 10.18
N TRP A 120 15.42 -3.52 9.46
CA TRP A 120 15.60 -2.14 9.92
C TRP A 120 14.82 -1.84 11.20
N LEU A 121 13.56 -2.26 11.30
CA LEU A 121 12.74 -2.10 12.52
C LEU A 121 13.31 -2.85 13.73
N SER A 122 13.94 -4.00 13.50
CA SER A 122 14.56 -4.83 14.54
C SER A 122 15.88 -4.25 15.07
N GLN A 123 16.57 -3.41 14.30
CA GLN A 123 17.79 -2.70 14.76
C GLN A 123 17.47 -1.56 15.74
N GLY A 124 16.19 -1.21 15.90
CA GLY A 124 15.71 -0.13 16.76
C GLY A 124 15.29 1.11 15.97
N LEU A 125 14.39 1.91 16.55
CA LEU A 125 13.97 3.16 15.92
C LEU A 125 15.16 4.13 15.85
N PRO A 126 15.39 4.82 14.71
CA PRO A 126 16.53 5.71 14.55
C PRO A 126 16.50 6.85 15.56
N GLN A 127 17.68 7.34 15.95
CA GLN A 127 17.85 8.35 17.00
C GLN A 127 17.42 9.77 16.58
N GLY A 128 17.09 10.01 15.30
CA GLY A 128 16.71 11.34 14.82
C GLY A 128 15.72 11.33 13.65
N PRO A 129 15.09 12.47 13.37
CA PRO A 129 14.22 12.64 12.21
C PRO A 129 15.06 12.67 10.92
N ALA A 130 14.51 12.20 9.80
CA ALA A 130 15.19 12.19 8.51
C ALA A 130 14.22 12.47 7.36
N SER A 131 14.75 12.93 6.23
CA SER A 131 13.95 13.10 5.01
C SER A 131 13.44 11.75 4.48
N LEU A 132 12.42 11.82 3.63
CA LEU A 132 11.82 10.64 3.02
C LEU A 132 12.84 9.87 2.17
N GLN A 133 13.66 10.57 1.38
CA GLN A 133 14.69 9.98 0.52
C GLN A 133 15.77 9.28 1.36
N GLN A 134 16.23 9.93 2.44
CA GLN A 134 17.23 9.34 3.34
C GLN A 134 16.70 8.05 3.96
N ARG A 135 15.45 8.05 4.45
CA ARG A 135 14.83 6.84 5.00
C ARG A 135 14.62 5.76 3.96
N SER A 136 14.30 6.14 2.73
CA SER A 136 14.17 5.21 1.62
C SER A 136 15.51 4.52 1.34
N TRP A 137 16.61 5.28 1.30
CA TRP A 137 17.95 4.75 1.14
C TRP A 137 18.37 3.86 2.31
N ASP A 138 18.17 4.31 3.55
CA ASP A 138 18.54 3.57 4.76
C ASP A 138 17.89 2.18 4.82
N ILE A 139 16.63 2.07 4.38
CA ILE A 139 15.84 0.83 4.48
C ILE A 139 15.99 -0.02 3.21
N PHE A 140 15.82 0.59 2.04
CA PHE A 140 15.67 -0.14 0.78
C PHE A 140 16.93 -0.11 -0.09
N THR A 141 17.91 0.74 0.26
CA THR A 141 19.06 1.07 -0.59
C THR A 141 18.62 1.63 -1.95
N ASP A 142 17.50 2.37 -1.92
CA ASP A 142 16.88 3.01 -3.08
C ASP A 142 16.22 4.30 -2.58
N GLU A 143 16.76 5.45 -2.99
CA GLU A 143 16.27 6.78 -2.57
C GLU A 143 14.82 7.05 -2.99
N LYS A 144 14.36 6.43 -4.09
CA LYS A 144 13.06 6.72 -4.70
C LYS A 144 11.98 5.73 -4.31
N TYR A 145 12.34 4.59 -3.73
CA TYR A 145 11.37 3.54 -3.42
C TYR A 145 10.18 4.06 -2.59
N LEU A 146 10.42 4.79 -1.50
CA LEU A 146 9.35 5.38 -0.69
C LEU A 146 8.61 6.53 -1.38
N LEU A 147 9.16 7.15 -2.43
CA LEU A 147 8.46 8.18 -3.23
C LEU A 147 7.45 7.54 -4.19
N GLU A 148 7.76 6.35 -4.69
CA GLU A 148 6.98 5.69 -5.75
C GLU A 148 6.10 4.57 -5.19
N ALA A 149 6.66 3.37 -4.98
CA ALA A 149 5.90 2.17 -4.63
C ALA A 149 5.81 1.91 -3.11
N GLY A 150 6.77 2.42 -2.34
CA GLY A 150 6.97 2.10 -0.94
C GLY A 150 5.86 2.62 -0.02
N VAL A 151 5.20 3.73 -0.36
CA VAL A 151 4.00 4.20 0.37
C VAL A 151 2.90 3.14 0.37
N GLY A 152 2.73 2.44 -0.76
CA GLY A 152 1.78 1.34 -0.89
C GLY A 152 2.14 0.18 0.04
N LEU A 153 3.42 -0.19 0.10
CA LEU A 153 3.92 -1.24 0.97
C LEU A 153 3.69 -0.90 2.45
N LEU A 154 4.01 0.33 2.87
CA LEU A 154 3.80 0.78 4.26
C LEU A 154 2.33 0.70 4.66
N LYS A 155 1.42 1.17 3.79
CA LYS A 155 -0.03 1.07 4.02
C LYS A 155 -0.50 -0.39 4.15
N ARG A 156 0.02 -1.30 3.32
CA ARG A 156 -0.30 -2.74 3.40
C ARG A 156 0.19 -3.38 4.70
N LEU A 157 1.28 -2.87 5.25
CA LEU A 157 1.91 -3.37 6.48
C LEU A 157 1.44 -2.65 7.77
N GLY A 158 0.45 -1.77 7.67
CA GLY A 158 -0.07 -1.01 8.81
C GLY A 158 0.87 0.08 9.35
N LEU A 159 1.86 0.50 8.56
CA LEU A 159 2.84 1.52 8.94
C LEU A 159 2.55 2.87 8.31
N THR A 160 2.96 3.91 9.02
CA THR A 160 2.89 5.30 8.57
C THR A 160 4.29 5.89 8.44
N THR A 161 4.42 7.02 7.75
CA THR A 161 5.69 7.77 7.65
C THR A 161 6.18 8.26 9.03
N ALA A 162 5.26 8.47 9.97
CA ALA A 162 5.58 8.84 11.35
C ALA A 162 6.30 7.71 12.10
N ASP A 163 5.93 6.45 11.86
CA ASP A 163 6.60 5.28 12.46
C ASP A 163 8.06 5.16 12.00
N LEU A 164 8.38 5.72 10.83
CA LEU A 164 9.73 5.79 10.27
C LEU A 164 10.49 7.06 10.70
N LYS A 165 9.88 7.94 11.51
CA LYS A 165 10.41 9.27 11.88
C LYS A 165 10.79 10.12 10.66
N ILE A 166 9.98 10.05 9.61
CA ILE A 166 10.15 10.91 8.43
C ILE A 166 9.63 12.31 8.78
N CYS A 167 10.46 13.33 8.56
CA CYS A 167 10.06 14.73 8.64
C CYS A 167 10.19 15.42 7.30
N ASP A 168 9.36 16.44 7.08
CA ASP A 168 9.50 17.33 5.95
C ASP A 168 10.69 18.26 6.22
N GLN A 169 11.83 17.95 5.61
CA GLN A 169 12.98 18.85 5.64
C GLN A 169 13.00 19.66 4.35
N PRO A 170 12.88 21.00 4.41
CA PRO A 170 13.10 21.81 3.24
C PRO A 170 14.54 21.58 2.74
N ASP A 171 14.68 21.39 1.43
CA ASP A 171 15.98 21.20 0.78
C ASP A 171 16.90 22.37 1.17
N PRO A 172 18.09 22.11 1.77
CA PRO A 172 18.99 23.19 2.17
C PRO A 172 19.25 24.08 0.96
N LEU A 173 18.91 25.36 1.10
CA LEU A 173 19.08 26.34 0.04
C LEU A 173 20.56 26.39 -0.37
N MET A 174 20.89 25.74 -1.49
CA MET A 174 22.20 25.82 -2.12
C MET A 174 22.37 27.21 -2.73
N MET A 175 22.81 28.16 -1.91
CA MET A 175 23.24 29.45 -2.40
C MET A 175 24.57 29.28 -3.14
N ALA A 176 24.52 29.40 -4.47
CA ALA A 176 25.72 29.60 -5.27
C ALA A 176 26.28 31.00 -4.95
N VAL A 177 27.09 31.09 -3.90
CA VAL A 177 27.81 32.33 -3.59
C VAL A 177 28.87 32.54 -4.66
N GLN A 178 28.63 33.49 -5.57
CA GLN A 178 29.64 33.92 -6.53
C GLN A 178 30.71 34.73 -5.76
N PRO A 179 31.97 34.25 -5.62
CA PRO A 179 32.97 34.88 -4.76
C PRO A 179 33.43 36.27 -5.22
N GLN A 180 33.04 36.68 -6.43
CA GLN A 180 33.63 37.81 -7.15
C GLN A 180 32.92 39.16 -6.91
N LEU A 181 31.89 39.22 -6.05
CA LEU A 181 31.11 40.44 -5.78
C LEU A 181 31.41 41.10 -4.44
N SER A 182 32.34 40.58 -3.63
CA SER A 182 32.69 41.16 -2.31
C SER A 182 33.86 42.14 -2.32
N ALA A 183 34.31 42.59 -3.49
CA ALA A 183 35.31 43.64 -3.60
C ALA A 183 34.76 44.86 -4.35
N ASN A 184 34.65 45.97 -3.62
CA ASN A 184 34.71 47.34 -4.15
C ASN A 184 33.37 48.03 -4.52
N SER A 185 32.41 48.09 -3.60
CA SER A 185 31.42 49.19 -3.62
C SER A 185 32.04 50.44 -2.97
N ARG A 186 32.89 51.18 -3.70
CA ARG A 186 33.15 52.58 -3.34
C ARG A 186 31.86 53.35 -3.58
N LEU A 187 31.32 53.95 -2.53
CA LEU A 187 30.23 54.93 -2.62
C LEU A 187 30.62 56.02 -3.64
N PRO A 188 29.75 56.39 -4.59
CA PRO A 188 30.02 57.55 -5.43
C PRO A 188 30.00 58.81 -4.55
N ARG A 189 31.14 59.50 -4.55
CA ARG A 189 31.36 60.78 -3.87
C ARG A 189 30.38 61.80 -4.45
N ALA A 190 29.37 62.19 -3.67
CA ALA A 190 28.45 63.27 -4.01
C ALA A 190 29.25 64.55 -4.29
N LYS A 191 29.20 65.04 -5.54
CA LYS A 191 29.70 66.38 -5.87
C LYS A 191 28.74 67.39 -5.24
N ARG A 192 29.27 68.23 -4.35
CA ARG A 192 28.64 69.47 -3.90
C ARG A 192 28.37 70.36 -5.12
N GLY A 193 27.10 70.44 -5.51
CA GLY A 193 26.58 71.45 -6.42
C GLY A 193 25.55 72.28 -5.66
N SER A 194 25.95 73.50 -5.31
CA SER A 194 25.12 74.55 -4.72
C SER A 194 24.06 75.00 -5.71
N TRP A 195 22.78 75.00 -5.32
CA TRP A 195 21.81 76.02 -5.69
C TRP A 195 20.83 76.26 -4.51
N LEU A 196 20.68 77.55 -4.20
CA LEU A 196 19.91 78.16 -3.10
C LEU A 196 18.38 78.08 -3.33
N PRO A 197 17.55 78.45 -2.33
CA PRO A 197 16.18 77.96 -2.15
C PRO A 197 15.15 78.82 -2.89
N CYS A 198 14.00 78.24 -3.21
CA CYS A 198 12.78 79.00 -3.46
C CYS A 198 11.69 78.48 -2.52
N ILE A 199 11.38 79.34 -1.55
CA ILE A 199 10.23 79.31 -0.64
C ILE A 199 9.05 80.00 -1.34
N ASN A 200 7.83 79.53 -1.01
CA ASN A 200 6.50 80.14 -1.24
C ASN A 200 6.00 80.14 -2.71
N ASP A 201 4.71 80.06 -3.05
CA ASP A 201 3.46 80.32 -2.32
C ASP A 201 2.21 79.99 -3.20
N TRP A 202 1.05 79.74 -2.57
CA TRP A 202 -0.38 79.75 -3.03
C TRP A 202 -0.85 79.00 -4.30
N MET A 203 -1.76 78.03 -4.13
CA MET A 203 -3.23 78.27 -4.16
C MET A 203 -3.99 77.16 -3.44
#